data_AF-L9MJB2-F1
#
_entry.id   AF-L9MJB2-F1
#
_cell.length_a   1.000
_cell.length_b   1.000
_cell.length_c   1.000
_cell.angle_alpha   90.00
_cell.angle_beta   90.00
_cell.angle_gamma   90.00
#
_symmetry.space_group_name_H-M   'P 1'
#
loop_
_entity.id
_entity.type
_entity.pdbx_description
1 polymer ?
#
loop_
_entity_poly.entity_id
_entity_poly.type
_entity_poly.pdbx_seq_one_letter_code
_entity_poly.pdbx_strand_id
1 'polypeptide(L)'
;MKLLVLFVIILSLSACSVDSNEGDCNIKKSENSDVVNSYDVRVGKNISKFVDENKIFLNYNQKEIINRYKKLNSNYMVLKVLDKLPVEVGFADGTVGNNVEDNKNYMSNLDANINFKTGYIFFKSTNYVPYDNEIENNIAKILRDQVYVINANKVDHKNLDENIKLFIKKIECSTSSQEKVVEWNINDMHIILEASGNKNEKQNSLFFTVYFTKKTDKKYELSIY
;
A
#
# COMPACT_ATOMS: atom_id res chain seq x y z
N MET A 1 69.60 -8.76 -5.43
CA MET A 1 68.44 -9.44 -4.82
C MET A 1 67.54 -8.38 -4.21
N LYS A 2 66.67 -7.82 -5.05
CA LYS A 2 65.46 -7.11 -4.63
C LYS A 2 64.37 -8.18 -4.42
N LEU A 3 63.31 -7.82 -3.70
CA LEU A 3 62.25 -8.68 -3.16
C LEU A 3 62.61 -9.34 -1.84
N LEU A 4 62.30 -8.66 -0.72
CA LEU A 4 61.74 -9.34 0.46
C LEU A 4 61.30 -8.40 1.60
N VAL A 5 60.75 -7.21 1.35
CA VAL A 5 59.96 -6.49 2.38
C VAL A 5 58.82 -5.66 1.77
N LEU A 6 58.19 -6.17 0.71
CA LEU A 6 56.95 -5.59 0.17
C LEU A 6 55.87 -6.69 0.09
N PHE A 7 55.57 -7.29 1.23
CA PHE A 7 54.47 -8.26 1.39
C PHE A 7 53.68 -8.00 2.69
N VAL A 8 53.48 -6.72 3.01
CA VAL A 8 52.58 -6.26 4.10
C VAL A 8 51.46 -5.35 3.56
N ILE A 9 51.32 -5.20 2.24
CA ILE A 9 50.31 -4.30 1.61
C ILE A 9 49.17 -5.06 0.91
N ILE A 10 49.12 -6.39 0.98
CA ILE A 10 48.05 -7.16 0.31
C ILE A 10 47.58 -8.24 1.25
N LEU A 11 46.63 -7.91 2.15
CA LEU A 11 45.63 -8.83 2.77
C LEU A 11 44.78 -8.14 3.87
N SER A 12 44.49 -6.84 3.76
CA SER A 12 43.48 -6.18 4.62
C SER A 12 42.31 -5.56 3.84
N LEU A 13 42.19 -5.87 2.55
CA LEU A 13 41.07 -5.46 1.69
C LEU A 13 40.34 -6.69 1.13
N SER A 14 39.79 -7.51 2.00
CA SER A 14 38.78 -8.50 1.62
C SER A 14 38.13 -9.11 2.87
N ALA A 15 37.48 -8.24 3.64
CA ALA A 15 36.37 -8.61 4.50
C ALA A 15 35.48 -7.39 4.67
N CYS A 16 34.98 -6.83 3.56
CA CYS A 16 33.59 -6.39 3.59
C CYS A 16 32.80 -7.69 3.68
N SER A 17 32.63 -8.22 4.90
CA SER A 17 31.43 -9.00 5.13
C SER A 17 30.31 -8.02 4.81
N VAL A 18 29.61 -8.29 3.72
CA VAL A 18 28.21 -7.91 3.66
C VAL A 18 27.61 -8.70 4.80
N ASP A 19 27.59 -8.11 6.00
CA ASP A 19 26.73 -8.56 7.06
C ASP A 19 25.33 -8.44 6.47
N SER A 20 24.84 -9.57 5.93
CA SER A 20 23.44 -9.74 5.68
C SER A 20 22.74 -9.36 6.96
N ASN A 21 21.87 -8.35 6.91
CA ASN A 21 21.00 -7.87 7.98
C ASN A 21 20.02 -8.98 8.44
N GLU A 22 20.50 -10.15 8.84
CA GLU A 22 19.72 -11.22 9.45
C GLU A 22 19.23 -10.82 10.85
N GLY A 23 19.90 -9.86 11.50
CA GLY A 23 19.52 -9.37 12.83
C GLY A 23 18.27 -8.48 12.87
N ASP A 24 17.86 -7.89 11.74
CA ASP A 24 16.83 -6.84 11.74
C ASP A 24 15.41 -7.34 11.48
N CYS A 25 15.23 -8.61 11.12
CA CYS A 25 13.92 -9.19 10.80
C CYS A 25 13.08 -9.63 12.01
N ASN A 26 13.47 -9.24 13.22
CA ASN A 26 12.64 -9.35 14.42
C ASN A 26 11.48 -8.34 14.36
N ILE A 27 10.45 -8.67 13.57
CA ILE A 27 9.15 -8.02 13.63
C ILE A 27 8.52 -8.48 14.95
N LYS A 28 8.74 -7.72 16.04
CA LYS A 28 8.04 -7.95 17.29
C LYS A 28 6.53 -7.98 16.97
N LYS A 29 5.88 -9.12 17.22
CA LYS A 29 4.41 -9.13 17.35
C LYS A 29 4.12 -8.09 18.43
N SER A 30 3.36 -7.04 18.11
CA SER A 30 3.06 -5.99 19.07
C SER A 30 2.40 -6.63 20.31
N GLU A 31 3.14 -6.69 21.41
CA GLU A 31 2.64 -7.04 22.73
C GLU A 31 1.76 -5.89 23.22
N ASN A 32 0.52 -5.90 22.75
CA ASN A 32 -0.64 -5.21 23.33
C ASN A 32 -1.93 -5.90 22.81
N SER A 33 -1.91 -7.23 22.73
CA SER A 33 -3.09 -8.05 22.37
C SER A 33 -3.93 -8.47 23.57
N ASP A 34 -3.63 -7.98 24.77
CA ASP A 34 -4.40 -8.26 25.98
C ASP A 34 -5.45 -7.18 26.25
N VAL A 35 -6.39 -7.04 25.31
CA VAL A 35 -7.75 -6.63 25.66
C VAL A 35 -8.69 -7.64 25.02
N VAL A 36 -9.21 -8.49 25.89
CA VAL A 36 -10.28 -9.47 25.66
C VAL A 36 -11.35 -8.88 24.73
N ASN A 37 -11.43 -9.40 23.51
CA ASN A 37 -12.67 -9.44 22.74
C ASN A 37 -12.65 -10.71 21.88
N SER A 38 -13.70 -11.53 22.00
CA SER A 38 -13.83 -12.79 21.28
C SER A 38 -13.94 -12.54 19.78
N TYR A 39 -12.88 -12.82 19.02
CA TYR A 39 -12.85 -12.67 17.57
C TYR A 39 -13.11 -14.01 16.91
N ASP A 40 -14.36 -14.28 16.55
CA ASP A 40 -14.75 -15.55 15.93
C ASP A 40 -15.34 -15.36 14.53
N VAL A 41 -14.64 -14.64 13.65
CA VAL A 41 -14.97 -14.63 12.22
C VAL A 41 -13.68 -14.68 11.39
N ARG A 42 -13.44 -15.83 10.75
CA ARG A 42 -12.37 -16.01 9.75
C ARG A 42 -12.83 -15.44 8.43
N VAL A 43 -12.22 -14.35 7.97
CA VAL A 43 -12.47 -13.84 6.62
C VAL A 43 -11.22 -14.05 5.77
N GLY A 44 -11.39 -14.72 4.62
CA GLY A 44 -10.31 -14.98 3.67
C GLY A 44 -10.02 -13.78 2.77
N LYS A 45 -8.99 -13.92 1.92
CA LYS A 45 -8.42 -12.92 0.98
C LYS A 45 -9.37 -12.34 -0.10
N ASN A 46 -10.68 -12.47 0.06
CA ASN A 46 -11.65 -11.87 -0.84
C ASN A 46 -12.17 -10.57 -0.23
N ILE A 47 -11.64 -9.42 -0.68
CA ILE A 47 -12.01 -8.10 -0.16
C ILE A 47 -13.50 -7.82 -0.32
N SER A 48 -14.12 -8.19 -1.44
CA SER A 48 -15.56 -7.98 -1.66
C SER A 48 -16.40 -8.78 -0.68
N LYS A 49 -15.99 -10.03 -0.38
CA LYS A 49 -16.62 -10.87 0.63
C LYS A 49 -16.42 -10.29 2.03
N PHE A 50 -15.21 -9.82 2.36
CA PHE A 50 -14.93 -9.17 3.64
C PHE A 50 -15.77 -7.91 3.86
N VAL A 51 -15.91 -7.08 2.84
CA VAL A 51 -16.75 -5.88 2.89
C VAL A 51 -18.21 -6.23 3.12
N ASP A 52 -18.72 -7.24 2.41
CA ASP A 52 -20.11 -7.71 2.53
C ASP A 52 -20.43 -8.32 3.89
N GLU A 53 -19.65 -9.32 4.31
CA GLU A 53 -19.92 -10.08 5.54
C GLU A 53 -19.85 -9.17 6.78
N ASN A 54 -18.98 -8.15 6.75
CA ASN A 54 -18.80 -7.22 7.85
C ASN A 54 -19.59 -5.92 7.67
N LYS A 55 -20.24 -5.69 6.52
CA LYS A 55 -21.01 -4.48 6.20
C LYS A 55 -20.19 -3.19 6.36
N ILE A 56 -18.94 -3.20 5.88
CA ILE A 56 -17.94 -2.13 6.09
C ILE A 56 -17.71 -1.30 4.81
N PHE A 57 -18.77 -0.69 4.29
CA PHE A 57 -18.73 0.08 3.05
C PHE A 57 -18.59 1.58 3.25
N LEU A 58 -18.01 2.26 2.26
CA LEU A 58 -17.84 3.70 2.23
C LEU A 58 -18.97 4.37 1.44
N ASN A 59 -19.33 5.58 1.85
CA ASN A 59 -20.26 6.40 1.09
C ASN A 59 -19.60 6.84 -0.23
N TYR A 60 -20.36 6.76 -1.31
CA TYR A 60 -19.90 7.16 -2.63
C TYR A 60 -20.61 8.42 -3.11
N ASN A 61 -19.86 9.50 -3.25
CA ASN A 61 -20.34 10.73 -3.87
C ASN A 61 -19.39 11.11 -5.02
N GLN A 62 -19.72 10.64 -6.22
CA GLN A 62 -18.90 10.83 -7.42
C GLN A 62 -18.53 12.30 -7.66
N LYS A 63 -19.49 13.23 -7.50
CA LYS A 63 -19.27 14.66 -7.74
C LYS A 63 -18.21 15.23 -6.79
N GLU A 64 -18.30 14.89 -5.50
CA GLU A 64 -17.34 15.34 -4.51
C GLU A 64 -15.96 14.70 -4.68
N ILE A 65 -15.90 13.42 -5.06
CA ILE A 65 -14.66 12.70 -5.33
C ILE A 65 -13.93 13.34 -6.53
N ILE A 66 -14.63 13.55 -7.65
CA ILE A 66 -14.06 14.21 -8.84
C ILE A 66 -13.57 15.62 -8.52
N ASN A 67 -14.36 16.40 -7.76
CA ASN A 67 -13.98 17.75 -7.37
C ASN A 67 -12.70 17.77 -6.53
N ARG A 68 -12.54 16.83 -5.60
CA ARG A 68 -11.33 16.72 -4.77
C ARG A 68 -10.13 16.26 -5.59
N TYR A 69 -10.32 15.29 -6.50
CA TYR A 69 -9.27 14.85 -7.40
C TYR A 69 -8.75 15.97 -8.30
N LYS A 70 -9.64 16.77 -8.90
CA LYS A 70 -9.24 17.96 -9.69
C LYS A 70 -8.52 19.01 -8.85
N LYS A 71 -8.95 19.23 -7.59
CA LYS A 71 -8.28 20.16 -6.67
C LYS A 71 -6.90 19.68 -6.22
N LEU A 72 -6.73 18.36 -6.06
CA LEU A 72 -5.46 17.75 -5.70
C LEU A 72 -4.39 18.02 -6.76
N ASN A 73 -4.78 18.06 -8.04
CA ASN A 73 -3.89 18.29 -9.18
C ASN A 73 -2.66 17.37 -9.16
N SER A 74 -2.91 16.08 -8.96
CA SER A 74 -1.86 15.04 -8.93
C SER A 74 -1.50 14.62 -10.35
N ASN A 75 -0.20 14.61 -10.66
CA ASN A 75 0.34 14.18 -11.96
C ASN A 75 0.64 12.67 -12.01
N TYR A 76 0.27 11.89 -11.00
CA TYR A 76 0.66 10.48 -10.91
C TYR A 76 -0.48 9.53 -10.54
N MET A 77 -1.60 10.10 -10.10
CA MET A 77 -2.78 9.33 -9.73
C MET A 77 -3.82 9.39 -10.85
N VAL A 78 -4.23 8.23 -11.33
CA VAL A 78 -5.40 8.03 -12.19
C VAL A 78 -6.58 7.68 -11.29
N LEU A 79 -7.73 8.32 -11.52
CA LEU A 79 -8.97 8.04 -10.79
C LEU A 79 -9.99 7.37 -11.73
N LYS A 80 -10.50 6.20 -11.34
CA LYS A 80 -11.64 5.55 -11.99
C LYS A 80 -12.88 5.57 -11.09
N VAL A 81 -13.98 6.03 -11.66
CA VAL A 81 -15.31 6.15 -11.02
C VAL A 81 -16.25 5.08 -11.57
N LEU A 82 -17.33 4.77 -10.82
CA LEU A 82 -18.29 3.72 -11.19
C LEU A 82 -19.09 4.08 -12.44
N ASP A 83 -19.56 5.33 -12.53
CA ASP A 83 -20.41 5.77 -13.64
C ASP A 83 -19.59 6.45 -14.73
N LYS A 84 -19.80 6.01 -15.98
CA LYS A 84 -19.24 6.68 -17.15
C LYS A 84 -19.86 8.07 -17.29
N LEU A 85 -19.00 9.07 -17.47
CA LEU A 85 -19.42 10.43 -17.81
C LEU A 85 -19.28 10.68 -19.32
N PRO A 86 -20.01 11.67 -19.86
CA PRO A 86 -19.91 12.02 -21.28
C PRO A 86 -18.47 12.36 -21.70
N VAL A 87 -18.09 11.99 -22.92
CA VAL A 87 -16.73 12.24 -23.45
C VAL A 87 -16.38 13.73 -23.45
N GLU A 88 -17.39 14.60 -23.61
CA GLU A 88 -17.30 16.06 -23.65
C GLU A 88 -16.72 16.70 -22.36
N VAL A 89 -16.72 15.98 -21.24
CA VAL A 89 -16.12 16.43 -19.97
C VAL A 89 -14.71 15.86 -19.71
N GLY A 90 -14.11 15.22 -20.72
CA GLY A 90 -12.76 14.64 -20.62
C GLY A 90 -12.74 13.28 -19.92
N PHE A 91 -13.78 12.47 -20.10
CA PHE A 91 -13.94 11.15 -19.48
C PHE A 91 -13.91 10.04 -20.53
N ALA A 92 -13.14 8.98 -20.27
CA ALA A 92 -13.13 7.78 -21.08
C ALA A 92 -13.14 6.55 -20.18
N ASP A 93 -14.12 5.67 -20.39
CA ASP A 93 -14.24 4.39 -19.69
C ASP A 93 -14.19 4.50 -18.15
N GLY A 94 -14.92 5.46 -17.59
CA GLY A 94 -14.96 5.70 -16.13
C GLY A 94 -13.69 6.34 -15.57
N THR A 95 -12.67 6.61 -16.40
CA THR A 95 -11.44 7.31 -15.99
C THR A 95 -11.63 8.82 -16.06
N VAL A 96 -11.23 9.52 -14.99
CA VAL A 96 -11.21 10.99 -14.94
C VAL A 96 -9.94 11.49 -15.63
N GLY A 97 -10.08 12.27 -16.70
CA GLY A 97 -8.93 12.87 -17.39
C GLY A 97 -8.16 13.85 -16.51
N ASN A 98 -6.83 13.73 -16.51
CA ASN A 98 -5.89 14.62 -15.82
C ASN A 98 -4.51 14.58 -16.51
N ASN A 99 -3.62 15.54 -16.18
CA ASN A 99 -2.25 15.62 -16.71
C ASN A 99 -1.32 14.61 -16.02
N VAL A 100 -1.67 13.32 -16.06
CA VAL A 100 -0.81 12.27 -15.52
C VAL A 100 0.45 12.18 -16.38
N GLU A 101 1.62 12.31 -15.75
CA GLU A 101 2.90 12.15 -16.40
C GLU A 101 3.15 10.66 -16.66
N ASP A 102 3.62 10.33 -17.87
CA ASP A 102 4.05 8.98 -18.21
C ASP A 102 5.36 8.66 -17.45
N ASN A 103 5.24 8.27 -16.19
CA ASN A 103 6.34 7.75 -15.40
C ASN A 103 6.20 6.24 -15.25
N LYS A 104 6.98 5.51 -16.05
CA LYS A 104 7.00 4.04 -16.01
C LYS A 104 7.34 3.48 -14.64
N ASN A 105 7.97 4.26 -13.75
CA ASN A 105 8.41 3.87 -12.41
C ASN A 105 7.46 4.32 -11.30
N TYR A 106 6.44 5.13 -11.60
CA TYR A 106 5.56 5.72 -10.59
C TYR A 106 4.14 5.91 -11.11
N MET A 107 3.19 5.13 -10.61
CA MET A 107 1.78 5.23 -10.99
C MET A 107 0.87 4.78 -9.85
N SER A 108 -0.28 5.45 -9.74
CA SER A 108 -1.30 5.13 -8.76
C SER A 108 -2.69 5.13 -9.41
N ASN A 109 -3.38 3.99 -9.40
CA ASN A 109 -4.71 3.86 -9.99
C ASN A 109 -5.74 3.62 -8.90
N LEU A 110 -6.54 4.63 -8.57
CA LEU A 110 -7.60 4.55 -7.56
C LEU A 110 -8.95 4.27 -8.22
N ASP A 111 -9.54 3.13 -7.88
CA ASP A 111 -10.77 2.62 -8.46
C ASP A 111 -11.88 2.52 -7.39
N ALA A 112 -13.03 3.13 -7.65
CA ALA A 112 -14.25 2.83 -6.91
C ALA A 112 -14.78 1.44 -7.31
N ASN A 113 -14.98 0.57 -6.33
CA ASN A 113 -15.44 -0.81 -6.54
C ASN A 113 -16.79 -1.01 -5.87
N ILE A 114 -17.68 -1.75 -6.53
CA ILE A 114 -19.02 -2.08 -6.01
C ILE A 114 -19.22 -3.59 -6.01
N ASN A 115 -19.78 -4.11 -4.94
CA ASN A 115 -20.37 -5.44 -4.96
C ASN A 115 -21.81 -5.35 -5.49
N PHE A 116 -22.06 -5.83 -6.71
CA PHE A 116 -23.37 -5.71 -7.35
C PHE A 116 -24.50 -6.43 -6.61
N LYS A 117 -24.21 -7.40 -5.74
CA LYS A 117 -25.24 -8.11 -4.96
C LYS A 117 -25.73 -7.28 -3.78
N THR A 118 -24.82 -6.59 -3.10
CA THR A 118 -25.13 -5.84 -1.86
C THR A 118 -25.23 -4.34 -2.08
N GLY A 119 -24.71 -3.83 -3.20
CA GLY A 119 -24.54 -2.41 -3.48
C GLY A 119 -23.44 -1.75 -2.64
N TYR A 120 -22.65 -2.54 -1.90
CA TYR A 120 -21.62 -2.03 -1.01
C TYR A 120 -20.39 -1.57 -1.79
N ILE A 121 -19.92 -0.37 -1.46
CA ILE A 121 -18.82 0.29 -2.15
C ILE A 121 -17.59 0.32 -1.26
N PHE A 122 -16.43 0.05 -1.85
CA PHE A 122 -15.11 0.23 -1.27
C PHE A 122 -14.17 0.77 -2.35
N PHE A 123 -12.99 1.25 -1.98
CA PHE A 123 -12.00 1.67 -2.96
C PHE A 123 -10.84 0.68 -2.98
N LYS A 124 -10.36 0.41 -4.19
CA LYS A 124 -9.13 -0.35 -4.43
C LYS A 124 -8.17 0.55 -5.16
N SER A 125 -6.91 0.54 -4.77
CA SER A 125 -5.87 1.22 -5.50
C SER A 125 -4.75 0.27 -5.87
N THR A 126 -4.32 0.32 -7.13
CA THR A 126 -3.15 -0.40 -7.62
C THR A 126 -2.01 0.58 -7.85
N ASN A 127 -0.88 0.30 -7.20
CA ASN A 127 0.21 1.26 -7.10
C ASN A 127 1.53 0.64 -7.52
N TYR A 128 2.37 1.49 -8.08
CA TYR A 128 3.72 1.18 -8.51
C TYR A 128 4.63 2.35 -8.14
N VAL A 129 5.71 2.08 -7.39
CA VAL A 129 6.68 3.10 -6.95
C VAL A 129 8.12 2.59 -7.08
N PRO A 130 9.13 3.46 -7.25
CA PRO A 130 10.52 3.05 -7.21
C PRO A 130 10.89 2.36 -5.89
N TYR A 131 11.71 1.31 -5.97
CA TYR A 131 12.25 0.61 -4.80
C TYR A 131 13.61 1.20 -4.43
N ASP A 132 13.58 2.38 -3.81
CA ASP A 132 14.75 3.15 -3.41
C ASP A 132 14.58 3.72 -2.00
N ASN A 133 15.51 4.58 -1.58
CA ASN A 133 15.52 5.18 -0.24
C ASN A 133 14.32 6.12 0.02
N GLU A 134 13.56 6.50 -1.02
CA GLU A 134 12.39 7.36 -0.93
C GLU A 134 11.08 6.56 -0.92
N ILE A 135 11.15 5.22 -0.90
CA ILE A 135 9.96 4.35 -1.02
C ILE A 135 8.89 4.66 0.04
N GLU A 136 9.28 4.89 1.29
CA GLU A 136 8.33 5.22 2.36
C GLU A 136 7.60 6.54 2.09
N ASN A 137 8.34 7.57 1.67
CA ASN A 137 7.81 8.88 1.32
C ASN A 137 6.86 8.79 0.12
N ASN A 138 7.24 8.00 -0.89
CA ASN A 138 6.45 7.76 -2.09
C ASN A 138 5.11 7.08 -1.77
N ILE A 139 5.12 6.04 -0.94
CA ILE A 139 3.89 5.37 -0.48
C ILE A 139 3.05 6.32 0.38
N ALA A 140 3.65 7.08 1.30
CA ALA A 140 2.93 8.01 2.15
C ALA A 140 2.20 9.07 1.32
N LYS A 141 2.86 9.64 0.30
CA LYS A 141 2.27 10.63 -0.60
C LYS A 141 1.06 10.05 -1.35
N ILE A 142 1.19 8.84 -1.90
CA ILE A 142 0.10 8.12 -2.57
C ILE A 142 -1.10 7.95 -1.64
N LEU A 143 -0.86 7.44 -0.41
CA LEU A 143 -1.94 7.17 0.53
C LEU A 143 -2.65 8.45 0.98
N ARG A 144 -1.91 9.54 1.19
CA ARG A 144 -2.50 10.85 1.54
C ARG A 144 -3.44 11.36 0.47
N ASP A 145 -3.00 11.31 -0.77
CA ASP A 145 -3.75 11.78 -1.92
C ASP A 145 -5.04 10.95 -2.11
N GLN A 146 -4.93 9.62 -2.00
CA GLN A 146 -6.08 8.72 -2.08
C GLN A 146 -7.05 8.94 -0.93
N VAL A 147 -6.57 9.05 0.31
CA VAL A 147 -7.43 9.32 1.47
C VAL A 147 -8.19 10.63 1.28
N TYR A 148 -7.49 11.70 0.89
CA TYR A 148 -8.11 12.99 0.63
C TYR A 148 -9.21 12.89 -0.44
N VAL A 149 -8.94 12.19 -1.55
CA VAL A 149 -9.91 11.98 -2.62
C VAL A 149 -11.11 11.12 -2.19
N ILE A 150 -10.92 10.17 -1.27
CA ILE A 150 -12.00 9.30 -0.77
C ILE A 150 -12.87 10.02 0.25
N ASN A 151 -12.31 10.57 1.34
CA ASN A 151 -13.10 11.07 2.48
C ASN A 151 -12.85 12.54 2.90
N ALA A 152 -12.07 13.30 2.14
CA ALA A 152 -11.77 14.73 2.33
C ALA A 152 -10.93 15.05 3.56
N ASN A 153 -10.56 14.03 4.33
CA ASN A 153 -9.69 14.19 5.47
C ASN A 153 -8.25 14.34 4.98
N LYS A 154 -7.56 15.36 5.52
CA LYS A 154 -6.11 15.45 5.41
C LYS A 154 -5.50 14.49 6.42
N VAL A 155 -4.50 13.72 6.00
CA VAL A 155 -3.80 12.77 6.86
C VAL A 155 -2.42 13.31 7.20
N ASP A 156 -2.11 13.37 8.49
CA ASP A 156 -0.75 13.68 8.95
C ASP A 156 0.21 12.53 8.63
N HIS A 157 1.47 12.86 8.31
CA HIS A 157 2.52 11.92 7.86
C HIS A 157 2.73 10.85 8.92
N LYS A 158 2.79 11.29 10.19
CA LYS A 158 3.01 10.43 11.35
C LYS A 158 2.00 9.28 11.46
N ASN A 159 0.76 9.49 11.02
CA ASN A 159 -0.29 8.46 11.11
C ASN A 159 -0.12 7.35 10.05
N LEU A 160 0.73 7.55 9.04
CA LEU A 160 1.03 6.58 8.00
C LEU A 160 2.41 5.94 8.20
N ASP A 161 3.38 6.71 8.66
CA ASP A 161 4.81 6.33 8.67
C ASP A 161 5.08 5.00 9.38
N GLU A 162 4.50 4.76 10.57
CA GLU A 162 4.75 3.52 11.32
C GLU A 162 4.25 2.27 10.58
N ASN A 163 3.07 2.36 9.97
CA ASN A 163 2.47 1.25 9.23
C ASN A 163 3.17 1.02 7.89
N ILE A 164 3.61 2.08 7.21
CA ILE A 164 4.41 1.99 5.98
C ILE A 164 5.77 1.34 6.28
N LYS A 165 6.46 1.76 7.35
CA LYS A 165 7.71 1.14 7.80
C LYS A 165 7.53 -0.35 8.09
N LEU A 166 6.47 -0.70 8.82
CA LEU A 166 6.14 -2.10 9.09
C LEU A 166 5.88 -2.88 7.80
N PHE A 167 5.19 -2.27 6.84
CA PHE A 167 4.89 -2.88 5.53
C PHE A 167 6.18 -3.15 4.74
N ILE A 168 7.05 -2.15 4.59
CA ILE A 168 8.34 -2.31 3.91
C ILE A 168 9.19 -3.39 4.60
N LYS A 169 9.29 -3.34 5.92
CA LYS A 169 10.02 -4.35 6.71
C LYS A 169 9.46 -5.76 6.50
N LYS A 170 8.13 -5.95 6.46
CA LYS A 170 7.51 -7.26 6.16
C LYS A 170 7.90 -7.78 4.78
N ILE A 171 7.97 -6.91 3.79
CA ILE A 171 8.37 -7.28 2.42
C ILE A 171 9.88 -7.60 2.37
N GLU A 172 10.72 -6.82 3.05
CA GLU A 172 12.17 -7.04 3.16
C GLU A 172 12.55 -8.29 3.94
N CYS A 173 11.74 -8.69 4.90
CA CYS A 173 11.96 -9.92 5.67
C CYS A 173 11.26 -11.13 5.07
N SER A 174 10.54 -10.97 3.96
CA SER A 174 9.83 -12.08 3.34
C SER A 174 10.79 -13.14 2.79
N THR A 175 10.59 -14.38 3.19
CA THR A 175 11.24 -15.56 2.58
C THR A 175 10.24 -16.44 1.84
N SER A 176 8.95 -16.09 1.89
CA SER A 176 7.86 -16.83 1.25
C SER A 176 7.23 -16.01 0.12
N SER A 177 6.62 -16.70 -0.85
CA SER A 177 5.79 -16.07 -1.89
C SER A 177 4.46 -15.54 -1.35
N GLN A 178 4.16 -15.75 -0.07
CA GLN A 178 2.92 -15.27 0.53
C GLN A 178 2.90 -13.75 0.56
N GLU A 179 1.77 -13.19 0.13
CA GLU A 179 1.47 -11.76 0.26
C GLU A 179 1.79 -11.25 1.68
N LYS A 180 2.21 -9.99 1.72
CA LYS A 180 2.45 -9.24 2.94
C LYS A 180 1.34 -8.23 3.09
N VAL A 181 0.61 -8.34 4.20
CA VAL A 181 -0.47 -7.43 4.52
C VAL A 181 -0.12 -6.60 5.75
N VAL A 182 -0.42 -5.30 5.69
CA VAL A 182 -0.51 -4.43 6.86
C VAL A 182 -1.83 -3.70 6.80
N GLU A 183 -2.57 -3.71 7.90
CA GLU A 183 -3.88 -3.08 7.99
C GLU A 183 -3.98 -2.22 9.24
N TRP A 184 -4.67 -1.09 9.13
CA TRP A 184 -4.90 -0.19 10.25
C TRP A 184 -6.10 0.71 10.00
N ASN A 185 -6.55 1.39 11.05
CA ASN A 185 -7.61 2.38 10.95
C ASN A 185 -7.02 3.79 10.95
N ILE A 186 -7.52 4.65 10.07
CA ILE A 186 -7.24 6.08 10.09
C ILE A 186 -8.51 6.86 9.77
N ASN A 187 -8.83 7.84 10.61
CA ASN A 187 -10.14 8.49 10.59
C ASN A 187 -11.27 7.44 10.61
N ASP A 188 -12.30 7.60 9.79
CA ASP A 188 -13.40 6.64 9.61
C ASP A 188 -13.14 5.57 8.54
N MET A 189 -11.87 5.35 8.18
CA MET A 189 -11.47 4.35 7.18
C MET A 189 -10.60 3.26 7.78
N HIS A 190 -10.76 2.06 7.24
CA HIS A 190 -9.86 0.95 7.42
C HIS A 190 -9.04 0.81 6.13
N ILE A 191 -7.72 0.79 6.27
CA ILE A 191 -6.76 0.70 5.17
C ILE A 191 -6.09 -0.67 5.25
N ILE A 192 -6.00 -1.34 4.11
CA ILE A 192 -5.31 -2.62 3.95
C ILE A 192 -4.27 -2.44 2.83
N LEU A 193 -2.98 -2.60 3.14
CA LEU A 193 -1.88 -2.64 2.17
C LEU A 193 -1.50 -4.09 1.91
N GLU A 194 -1.39 -4.46 0.64
CA GLU A 194 -1.04 -5.80 0.19
C GLU A 194 0.06 -5.74 -0.88
N ALA A 195 1.12 -6.52 -0.72
CA ALA A 195 2.13 -6.73 -1.77
C ALA A 195 2.55 -8.19 -1.85
N SER A 196 3.06 -8.61 -3.01
CA SER A 196 3.71 -9.91 -3.20
C SER A 196 4.83 -10.09 -2.17
N GLY A 197 4.91 -11.28 -1.56
CA GLY A 197 6.02 -11.64 -0.69
C GLY A 197 7.30 -12.02 -1.44
N ASN A 198 7.24 -12.15 -2.77
CA ASN A 198 8.36 -12.59 -3.57
C ASN A 198 9.40 -11.48 -3.73
N LYS A 199 10.54 -11.61 -3.04
CA LYS A 199 11.67 -10.67 -3.16
C LYS A 199 12.22 -10.55 -4.58
N ASN A 200 12.09 -11.58 -5.41
CA ASN A 200 12.66 -11.61 -6.75
C ASN A 200 11.83 -10.81 -7.78
N GLU A 201 10.64 -10.34 -7.41
CA GLU A 201 9.82 -9.41 -8.20
C GLU A 201 10.21 -7.94 -7.95
N LYS A 202 11.11 -7.65 -7.00
CA LYS A 202 11.63 -6.31 -6.70
C LYS A 202 12.69 -5.83 -7.69
N GLN A 203 12.42 -5.94 -9.00
CA GLN A 203 13.28 -5.32 -9.98
C GLN A 203 12.93 -3.83 -10.06
N ASN A 204 13.70 -3.01 -9.34
CA ASN A 204 13.68 -1.53 -9.33
C ASN A 204 12.42 -0.84 -8.81
N SER A 205 11.32 -1.56 -8.55
CA SER A 205 10.06 -0.95 -8.12
C SER A 205 9.20 -1.91 -7.28
N LEU A 206 8.36 -1.34 -6.42
CA LEU A 206 7.36 -2.05 -5.63
C LEU A 206 5.98 -1.91 -6.26
N PHE A 207 5.35 -3.05 -6.53
CA PHE A 207 3.93 -3.13 -6.82
C PHE A 207 3.15 -3.46 -5.54
N PHE A 208 2.10 -2.70 -5.24
CA PHE A 208 1.24 -2.95 -4.10
C PHE A 208 -0.20 -2.52 -4.35
N THR A 209 -1.13 -3.18 -3.67
CA THR A 209 -2.55 -2.86 -3.65
C THR A 209 -2.91 -2.22 -2.32
N VAL A 210 -3.82 -1.25 -2.36
CA VAL A 210 -4.42 -0.64 -1.17
C VAL A 210 -5.92 -0.83 -1.26
N TYR A 211 -6.56 -1.26 -0.18
CA TYR A 211 -8.01 -1.23 -0.05
C TYR A 211 -8.43 -0.23 1.02
N PHE A 212 -9.50 0.51 0.73
CA PHE A 212 -10.12 1.43 1.67
C PHE A 212 -11.57 0.99 1.90
N THR A 213 -11.88 0.66 3.14
CA THR A 213 -13.21 0.28 3.60
C THR A 213 -13.63 1.18 4.76
N LYS A 214 -14.87 1.04 5.26
CA LYS A 214 -15.26 1.70 6.51
C LYS A 214 -14.40 1.17 7.65
N LYS A 215 -14.06 2.04 8.61
CA LYS A 215 -13.37 1.68 9.85
C LYS A 215 -13.98 0.42 10.47
N THR A 216 -13.11 -0.51 10.86
CA THR A 216 -13.51 -1.78 11.47
C THR A 216 -12.45 -2.26 12.45
N ASP A 217 -12.88 -2.99 13.47
CA ASP A 217 -11.99 -3.70 14.39
C ASP A 217 -11.73 -5.16 13.93
N LYS A 218 -12.24 -5.52 12.75
CA LYS A 218 -12.02 -6.82 12.11
C LYS A 218 -10.73 -6.81 11.30
N LYS A 219 -10.05 -7.95 11.29
CA LYS A 219 -8.88 -8.19 10.45
C LYS A 219 -9.27 -8.79 9.11
N TYR A 220 -8.74 -8.22 8.04
CA TYR A 220 -8.83 -8.76 6.69
C TYR A 220 -7.92 -9.97 6.50
N GLU A 221 -6.75 -9.98 7.15
CA GLU A 221 -5.86 -11.14 7.16
C GLU A 221 -5.90 -11.85 8.52
N LEU A 222 -6.32 -13.11 8.50
CA LEU A 222 -5.85 -14.10 9.45
C LEU A 222 -4.98 -15.09 8.68
N SER A 223 -3.80 -15.39 9.23
CA SER A 223 -2.95 -16.46 8.71
C SER A 223 -3.80 -17.69 8.45
N ILE A 224 -3.76 -18.23 7.23
CA ILE A 224 -4.29 -19.57 6.95
C ILE A 224 -3.26 -20.60 7.44
N TYR A 225 -2.77 -20.40 8.66
CA TYR A 225 -1.90 -21.29 9.42
C TYR A 225 -2.34 -21.19 10.87
#